data_AF-A0A2A2L0Y8-F1
#
_entry.id   AF-A0A2A2L0Y8-F1
#
_cell.length_a   1.000
_cell.length_b   1.000
_cell.length_c   1.000
_cell.angle_alpha   90.00
_cell.angle_beta   90.00
_cell.angle_gamma   90.00
#
_symmetry.space_group_name_H-M   'P 1'
#
loop_
_entity.id
_entity.type
_entity.pdbx_description
1 polymer ?
#
loop_
_entity_poly.entity_id
_entity_poly.type
_entity_poly.pdbx_seq_one_letter_code
_entity_poly.pdbx_strand_id
1 'polypeptide(L)'
;MAWLYLCLVGLVPCLSLASPVFTANTKKINVDLDQVRSLISSRVKDGLHELRSKLAAKNNVSLNEQSSVGLSPGRNFDQLKQENQTTNESQSESEGIPSIPLINSQSSISEGLYQSDIILTDDQIDQMLENMEDGSNSTRQKRQAVNRYIANLWTDGLVYSFASSANSLMKKAFLLGVDFWESNTCIDFRESNTARDRVELFSGDGCYSFISKVGRKQELSLGHGCETYGVATHELGHALGYFHTQSRHDRDKHIKLNTDNIDPELIDQFDKQSKYTNDNLAEPYDYGGIMHYGASSGSIQEGKFTMVPLKRQYIVTIGTPIPAFYDKKMMNILYDCMELCTKSDHKKCKNGGYAHPRNCAECVCPDGYGGKNCTTRPDGCGNEIQATSEWKLHKISIRKDLSGVSTDDIYMLMPEECIYWFRVSYFSILFYSFVNY
;
A
#
# COMPACT_ATOMS: atom_id res chain seq x y z
N MET A 1 -29.80 -9.70 -13.02
CA MET A 1 -29.70 -8.44 -12.25
C MET A 1 -28.22 -8.18 -12.05
N ALA A 2 -27.72 -7.01 -12.46
CA ALA A 2 -26.35 -6.61 -12.19
C ALA A 2 -26.37 -5.78 -10.90
N TRP A 3 -25.47 -6.07 -9.98
CA TRP A 3 -25.29 -5.28 -8.78
C TRP A 3 -24.07 -4.37 -8.95
N LEU A 4 -24.23 -3.09 -8.62
CA LEU A 4 -23.11 -2.17 -8.44
C LEU A 4 -22.93 -1.95 -6.95
N TYR A 5 -21.71 -2.16 -6.46
CA TYR A 5 -21.38 -2.00 -5.06
C TYR A 5 -20.39 -0.86 -4.86
N LEU A 6 -20.51 -0.24 -3.70
CA LEU A 6 -19.63 0.81 -3.28
C LEU A 6 -19.25 0.56 -1.82
N CYS A 7 -17.95 0.40 -1.58
CA CYS A 7 -17.38 0.45 -0.24
C CYS A 7 -17.06 1.91 0.07
N LEU A 8 -17.66 2.46 1.13
CA LEU A 8 -17.26 3.75 1.67
C LEU A 8 -16.38 3.47 2.89
N VAL A 9 -15.09 3.73 2.73
CA VAL A 9 -14.14 3.76 3.84
C VAL A 9 -14.18 5.16 4.43
N GLY A 10 -14.73 5.30 5.63
CA GLY A 10 -14.60 6.54 6.39
C GLY A 10 -13.26 6.54 7.12
N LEU A 11 -12.26 7.25 6.60
CA LEU A 11 -11.17 7.71 7.46
C LEU A 11 -11.74 8.83 8.34
N VAL A 12 -11.86 8.56 9.64
CA VAL A 12 -12.30 9.57 10.61
C VAL A 12 -11.26 10.70 10.61
N PRO A 13 -11.63 11.95 10.28
CA PRO A 13 -10.81 13.11 10.63
C PRO A 13 -10.77 13.15 12.15
N CYS A 14 -9.59 12.97 12.74
CA CYS A 14 -9.42 13.07 14.19
C CYS A 14 -10.00 14.40 14.68
N LEU A 15 -11.00 14.31 15.56
CA LEU A 15 -11.52 15.46 16.29
C LEU A 15 -10.40 16.08 17.12
N SER A 16 -10.34 17.41 17.08
CA SER A 16 -9.35 18.25 17.72
C SER A 16 -9.18 17.92 19.21
N LEU A 17 -8.13 17.19 19.55
CA LEU A 17 -7.55 17.18 20.88
C LEU A 17 -6.07 17.43 20.69
N ALA A 18 -5.61 18.55 21.23
CA ALA A 18 -4.23 19.01 21.15
C ALA A 18 -3.27 17.91 21.62
N SER A 19 -2.76 17.12 20.67
CA SER A 19 -1.48 16.46 20.76
C SER A 19 -0.40 17.53 20.52
N PRO A 20 0.83 17.37 21.08
CA PRO A 20 1.83 18.41 21.03
C PRO A 20 2.04 18.83 19.57
N VAL A 21 1.84 20.13 19.35
CA VAL A 21 2.11 20.87 18.12
C VAL A 21 3.18 20.16 17.28
N PHE A 22 2.80 19.58 16.11
CA PHE A 22 3.71 19.36 14.98
C PHE A 22 4.15 20.75 14.47
N THR A 23 4.87 21.44 15.33
CA THR A 23 5.71 22.54 14.90
C THR A 23 6.90 21.85 14.30
N ALA A 24 7.09 22.06 12.99
CA ALA A 24 8.36 21.86 12.32
C ALA A 24 9.42 22.72 13.02
N ASN A 25 9.85 22.29 14.20
CA ASN A 25 11.13 22.66 14.74
C ASN A 25 12.09 21.80 13.96
N THR A 26 12.74 22.41 12.98
CA THR A 26 13.91 21.89 12.25
C THR A 26 15.12 21.72 13.19
N LYS A 27 14.90 21.15 14.38
CA LYS A 27 15.95 20.48 15.12
C LYS A 27 16.23 19.23 14.31
N LYS A 28 17.36 19.24 13.59
CA LYS A 28 18.04 18.02 13.14
C LYS A 28 17.99 17.04 14.31
N ILE A 29 17.10 16.06 14.24
CA ILE A 29 17.22 14.88 15.07
C ILE A 29 18.60 14.33 14.71
N ASN A 30 19.45 14.03 15.70
CA ASN A 30 20.69 13.33 15.44
C ASN A 30 20.28 11.93 14.96
N VAL A 31 20.09 11.80 13.65
CA VAL A 31 19.79 10.54 12.97
C VAL A 31 21.02 9.65 13.14
N ASP A 32 20.81 8.44 13.65
CA ASP A 32 21.86 7.44 13.71
C ASP A 32 21.93 6.74 12.35
N LEU A 33 22.46 7.46 11.35
CA LEU A 33 22.68 6.91 10.00
C LEU A 33 23.53 5.64 10.06
N ASP A 34 24.31 5.43 11.12
CA ASP A 34 25.13 4.23 11.28
C ASP A 34 24.26 2.98 11.50
N GLN A 35 23.04 3.10 12.04
CA GLN A 35 22.12 1.96 12.13
C GLN A 35 21.69 1.44 10.76
N VAL A 36 21.11 2.30 9.91
CA VAL A 36 20.70 1.89 8.56
C VAL A 36 21.92 1.53 7.70
N ARG A 37 23.02 2.27 7.80
CA ARG A 37 24.29 1.94 7.13
C ARG A 37 24.87 0.60 7.59
N SER A 38 24.67 0.18 8.83
CA SER A 38 25.15 -1.14 9.30
C SER A 38 24.38 -2.31 8.68
N LEU A 39 23.14 -2.07 8.27
CA LEU A 39 22.28 -3.05 7.61
C LEU A 39 22.55 -3.15 6.10
N ILE A 40 23.13 -2.09 5.52
CA ILE A 40 23.37 -1.91 4.09
C ILE A 40 24.84 -2.16 3.79
N SER A 41 25.13 -3.14 2.93
CA SER A 41 26.50 -3.36 2.46
C SER A 41 26.99 -2.17 1.62
N SER A 42 28.31 -1.99 1.51
CA SER A 42 28.86 -0.99 0.57
C SER A 42 28.40 -1.28 -0.86
N ARG A 43 28.27 -2.55 -1.24
CA ARG A 43 27.74 -2.97 -2.54
C ARG A 43 26.31 -2.49 -2.76
N VAL A 44 25.43 -2.61 -1.76
CA VAL A 44 24.04 -2.13 -1.86
C VAL A 44 24.01 -0.61 -2.02
N LYS A 45 24.84 0.12 -1.26
CA LYS A 45 24.93 1.58 -1.41
C LYS A 45 25.38 2.00 -2.81
N ASP A 46 26.46 1.40 -3.31
CA ASP A 46 26.99 1.68 -4.64
C ASP A 46 25.98 1.29 -5.74
N GLY A 47 25.32 0.15 -5.57
CA GLY A 47 24.29 -0.33 -6.49
C GLY A 47 23.03 0.53 -6.50
N LEU A 48 22.57 1.03 -5.35
CA LEU A 48 21.49 2.02 -5.29
C LEU A 48 21.88 3.32 -6.01
N HIS A 49 23.11 3.80 -5.81
CA HIS A 49 23.60 4.97 -6.53
C HIS A 49 23.68 4.73 -8.04
N GLU A 50 24.11 3.54 -8.47
CA GLU A 50 24.15 3.15 -9.88
C GLU A 50 22.75 3.04 -10.48
N LEU A 51 21.81 2.40 -9.78
CA LEU A 51 20.40 2.32 -10.15
C LEU A 51 19.84 3.73 -10.37
N ARG A 52 19.99 4.62 -9.37
CA ARG A 52 19.55 6.03 -9.45
C ARG A 52 20.15 6.74 -10.66
N SER A 53 21.45 6.56 -10.91
CA SER A 53 22.15 7.19 -12.03
C SER A 53 21.63 6.71 -13.39
N LYS A 54 21.45 5.39 -13.56
CA LYS A 54 20.89 4.78 -14.77
C LYS A 54 19.44 5.23 -15.01
N LEU A 55 18.66 5.37 -13.94
CA LEU A 55 17.27 5.78 -13.97
C LEU A 55 17.10 7.27 -14.32
N ALA A 56 17.91 8.15 -13.73
CA ALA A 56 17.95 9.57 -14.08
C ALA A 56 18.29 9.78 -15.57
N ALA A 57 19.24 9.02 -16.11
CA ALA A 57 19.58 9.06 -17.54
C ALA A 57 18.39 8.65 -18.42
N LYS A 58 17.66 7.58 -18.06
CA LYS A 58 16.48 7.10 -18.78
C LYS A 58 15.31 8.08 -18.73
N ASN A 59 15.07 8.70 -17.58
CA ASN A 59 14.02 9.70 -17.39
C ASN A 59 14.34 11.00 -18.16
N ASN A 60 15.61 11.43 -18.23
CA ASN A 60 16.03 12.55 -19.07
C ASN A 60 15.82 12.29 -20.57
N VAL A 61 16.02 11.04 -21.05
CA VAL A 61 15.70 10.66 -22.43
C VAL A 61 14.18 10.70 -22.68
N SER A 62 13.37 10.20 -21.74
CA SER A 62 11.91 10.21 -21.85
C SER A 62 11.29 11.62 -21.78
N LEU A 63 11.87 12.54 -21.00
CA LEU A 63 11.46 13.95 -20.93
C LEU A 63 11.72 14.67 -22.25
N ASN A 64 12.85 14.37 -22.92
CA ASN A 64 13.15 14.92 -24.24
C ASN A 64 12.22 14.38 -25.33
N GLU A 65 11.81 13.11 -25.28
CA GLU A 65 10.84 12.56 -26.26
C GLU A 65 9.42 13.11 -26.09
N GLN A 66 8.96 13.34 -24.85
CA GLN A 66 7.64 13.92 -24.57
C GLN A 66 7.51 15.39 -25.00
N SER A 67 8.61 16.11 -25.20
CA SER A 67 8.61 17.48 -25.73
C SER A 67 8.34 17.56 -27.25
N SER A 68 8.25 16.42 -27.96
CA SER A 68 8.06 16.37 -29.42
C SER A 68 6.62 16.06 -29.89
N VAL A 69 5.67 15.81 -28.98
CA VAL A 69 4.27 15.57 -29.31
C VAL A 69 3.43 16.80 -28.98
N GLY A 70 3.06 17.56 -30.02
CA GLY A 70 2.21 18.75 -29.90
C GLY A 70 0.92 18.44 -29.13
N LEU A 71 0.77 19.06 -27.96
CA LEU A 71 -0.43 19.03 -27.15
C LEU A 71 -1.52 19.90 -27.80
N SER A 72 -2.63 19.28 -28.19
CA SER A 72 -3.87 20.02 -28.45
C SER A 72 -4.41 20.62 -27.14
N PRO A 73 -5.04 21.81 -27.16
CA PRO A 73 -5.42 22.53 -25.95
C PRO A 73 -6.64 21.87 -25.29
N GLY A 74 -6.40 21.07 -24.25
CA GLY A 74 -7.42 20.56 -23.36
C GLY A 74 -7.54 21.45 -22.12
N ARG A 75 -8.74 21.99 -21.89
CA ARG A 75 -9.26 22.75 -20.74
C ARG A 75 -8.26 23.19 -19.64
N ASN A 76 -8.21 24.51 -19.47
CA ASN A 76 -7.33 25.27 -18.60
C ASN A 76 -7.40 24.79 -17.12
N PHE A 77 -6.24 24.46 -16.56
CA PHE A 77 -6.05 23.95 -15.18
C PHE A 77 -6.58 24.93 -14.10
N ASP A 78 -6.66 26.22 -14.43
CA ASP A 78 -7.18 27.25 -13.52
C ASP A 78 -8.67 27.09 -13.19
N GLN A 79 -9.46 26.46 -14.08
CA GLN A 79 -10.87 26.18 -13.81
C GLN A 79 -11.06 25.08 -12.75
N LEU A 80 -10.11 24.14 -12.63
CA LEU A 80 -10.18 23.04 -11.65
C LEU A 80 -9.85 23.49 -10.23
N LYS A 81 -9.11 24.60 -10.06
CA LYS A 81 -8.94 25.24 -8.75
C LYS A 81 -10.24 25.87 -8.25
N GLN A 82 -11.05 26.43 -9.15
CA GLN A 82 -12.29 27.11 -8.79
C GLN A 82 -13.41 26.14 -8.39
N GLU A 83 -13.47 24.94 -8.97
CA GLU A 83 -14.49 23.92 -8.59
C GLU A 83 -14.27 23.37 -7.16
N ASN A 84 -13.04 23.42 -6.63
CA ASN A 84 -12.73 23.03 -5.24
C ASN A 84 -12.66 24.22 -4.25
N GLN A 85 -12.71 25.47 -4.72
CA GLN A 85 -12.62 26.66 -3.85
C GLN A 85 -14.00 27.19 -3.40
N THR A 86 -15.10 26.67 -3.92
CA THR A 86 -16.45 27.11 -3.50
C THR A 86 -16.95 26.52 -2.17
N THR A 87 -16.18 25.65 -1.51
CA THR A 87 -16.45 25.22 -0.13
C THR A 87 -15.63 26.04 0.86
N ASN A 88 -16.01 27.30 1.04
CA ASN A 88 -15.56 28.11 2.19
C ASN A 88 -16.34 27.67 3.43
N GLU A 89 -15.91 26.57 4.04
CA GLU A 89 -16.09 26.35 5.48
C GLU A 89 -14.71 26.03 6.06
N SER A 90 -14.38 26.71 7.15
CA SER A 90 -13.16 26.51 7.92
C SER A 90 -13.11 25.09 8.48
N GLN A 91 -12.66 24.14 7.66
CA GLN A 91 -12.20 22.85 8.14
C GLN A 91 -10.78 23.05 8.65
N SER A 92 -10.59 22.95 9.97
CA SER A 92 -9.28 22.57 10.48
C SER A 92 -8.96 21.19 9.89
N GLU A 93 -8.08 21.15 8.89
CA GLU A 93 -7.59 19.91 8.31
C GLU A 93 -7.05 19.04 9.44
N SER A 94 -7.66 17.88 9.67
CA SER A 94 -7.07 16.88 10.56
C SER A 94 -5.80 16.40 9.88
N GLU A 95 -4.63 16.69 10.46
CA GLU A 95 -3.37 16.09 10.02
C GLU A 95 -3.51 14.56 10.09
N GLY A 96 -3.54 13.90 8.93
CA GLY A 96 -3.61 12.44 8.83
C GLY A 96 -2.30 11.78 9.29
N ILE A 97 -2.33 10.46 9.47
CA ILE A 97 -1.10 9.68 9.75
C ILE A 97 -0.08 9.94 8.63
N PRO A 98 1.15 10.37 8.95
CA PRO A 98 2.19 10.59 7.95
C PRO A 98 2.46 9.32 7.14
N SER A 99 2.65 9.45 5.83
CA SER A 99 3.01 8.31 4.97
C SER A 99 4.43 7.80 5.28
N ILE A 100 4.69 6.50 5.13
CA ILE A 100 6.02 5.90 5.31
C ILE A 100 7.14 6.67 4.56
N PRO A 101 6.98 7.06 3.27
CA PRO A 101 8.01 7.82 2.58
C PRO A 101 8.32 9.18 3.22
N LEU A 102 7.30 9.82 3.80
CA LEU A 102 7.47 11.08 4.52
C LEU A 102 8.23 10.87 5.83
N ILE A 103 7.87 9.85 6.61
CA ILE A 103 8.56 9.49 7.86
C ILE A 103 10.04 9.22 7.58
N ASN A 104 10.34 8.40 6.59
CA ASN A 104 11.72 7.99 6.27
C ASN A 104 12.55 9.13 5.69
N SER A 105 11.94 10.01 4.89
CA SER A 105 12.59 11.21 4.38
C SER A 105 12.94 12.18 5.53
N GLN A 106 12.00 12.40 6.46
CA GLN A 106 12.23 13.24 7.65
C GLN A 106 13.31 12.65 8.58
N SER A 107 13.39 11.33 8.67
CA SER A 107 14.46 10.61 9.35
C SER A 107 15.77 10.56 8.57
N SER A 108 15.87 11.15 7.37
CA SER A 108 17.09 11.17 6.53
C SER A 108 17.66 9.79 6.17
N ILE A 109 16.83 8.74 6.17
CA ILE A 109 17.26 7.36 5.88
C ILE A 109 16.92 6.91 4.44
N SER A 110 16.07 7.65 3.72
CA SER A 110 15.60 7.29 2.38
C SER A 110 16.73 7.04 1.36
N GLU A 111 17.90 7.67 1.51
CA GLU A 111 19.04 7.42 0.63
C GLU A 111 19.53 5.97 0.70
N GLY A 112 19.44 5.32 1.87
CA GLY A 112 19.84 3.92 2.06
C GLY A 112 18.78 2.90 1.64
N LEU A 113 17.57 3.35 1.33
CA LEU A 113 16.43 2.47 1.12
C LEU A 113 15.98 2.54 -0.34
N TYR A 114 15.67 1.37 -0.89
CA TYR A 114 15.02 1.27 -2.19
C TYR A 114 13.54 1.63 -2.02
N GLN A 115 13.02 2.53 -2.86
CA GLN A 115 11.63 3.02 -2.74
C GLN A 115 11.28 3.39 -1.30
N SER A 116 12.16 4.15 -0.66
CA SER A 116 12.02 4.70 0.69
C SER A 116 11.94 3.74 1.88
N ASP A 117 11.54 2.48 1.77
CA ASP A 117 11.30 1.56 2.90
C ASP A 117 11.74 0.11 2.67
N ILE A 118 12.41 -0.19 1.54
CA ILE A 118 12.94 -1.53 1.25
C ILE A 118 14.45 -1.57 1.43
N ILE A 119 14.93 -2.50 2.25
CA ILE A 119 16.34 -2.90 2.26
C ILE A 119 16.54 -4.03 1.23
N LEU A 120 17.43 -3.80 0.27
CA LEU A 120 17.85 -4.80 -0.71
C LEU A 120 19.10 -5.54 -0.26
N THR A 121 19.19 -6.81 -0.63
CA THR A 121 20.42 -7.61 -0.56
C THR A 121 21.31 -7.34 -1.77
N ASP A 122 22.60 -7.68 -1.65
CA ASP A 122 23.57 -7.58 -2.76
C ASP A 122 23.05 -8.28 -4.03
N ASP A 123 22.57 -9.53 -3.89
CA ASP A 123 22.03 -10.32 -5.00
C ASP A 123 20.80 -9.66 -5.65
N GLN A 124 19.91 -9.05 -4.85
CA GLN A 124 18.74 -8.36 -5.37
C GLN A 124 19.14 -7.12 -6.18
N ILE A 125 20.13 -6.36 -5.71
CA ILE A 125 20.65 -5.20 -6.44
C ILE A 125 21.33 -5.60 -7.74
N ASP A 126 22.15 -6.65 -7.72
CA ASP A 126 22.84 -7.14 -8.90
C ASP A 126 21.82 -7.59 -9.97
N GLN A 127 20.80 -8.35 -9.56
CA GLN A 127 19.72 -8.74 -10.45
C GLN A 127 18.97 -7.52 -11.01
N MET A 128 18.71 -6.50 -10.20
CA MET A 128 18.03 -5.29 -10.68
C MET A 128 18.88 -4.50 -11.69
N LEU A 129 20.19 -4.42 -11.48
CA LEU A 129 21.13 -3.76 -12.39
C LEU A 129 21.27 -4.49 -13.72
N GLU A 130 21.43 -5.82 -13.70
CA GLU A 130 21.50 -6.66 -14.91
C GLU A 130 20.24 -6.50 -15.78
N ASN A 131 19.06 -6.51 -15.15
CA ASN A 131 17.79 -6.35 -15.87
C ASN A 131 17.61 -4.98 -16.56
N MET A 132 18.33 -3.95 -16.11
CA MET A 132 18.31 -2.64 -16.78
C MET A 132 19.15 -2.60 -18.05
N GLU A 133 20.19 -3.45 -18.15
CA GLU A 133 21.12 -3.47 -19.27
C GLU A 133 20.57 -4.26 -20.46
N ASP A 134 19.84 -5.35 -20.20
CA ASP A 134 19.45 -6.29 -21.26
C ASP A 134 18.28 -5.85 -22.15
N GLY A 135 17.56 -4.77 -21.80
CA GLY A 135 16.49 -4.19 -22.63
C GLY A 135 15.41 -5.17 -23.11
N SER A 136 15.32 -6.37 -22.52
CA SER A 136 14.75 -7.52 -23.21
C SER A 136 13.23 -7.49 -23.21
N ASN A 137 12.69 -7.43 -24.44
CA ASN A 137 11.29 -7.60 -24.78
C ASN A 137 10.88 -9.07 -24.61
N SER A 138 10.84 -9.59 -23.38
CA SER A 138 10.22 -10.89 -23.14
C SER A 138 8.69 -10.75 -23.18
N THR A 139 8.08 -11.50 -24.09
CA THR A 139 6.64 -11.54 -24.35
C THR A 139 5.92 -12.48 -23.38
N ARG A 140 5.78 -12.11 -22.09
CA ARG A 140 4.58 -12.49 -21.28
C ARG A 140 4.44 -11.77 -19.93
N GLN A 141 3.26 -11.13 -19.81
CA GLN A 141 2.43 -10.79 -18.63
C GLN A 141 2.98 -10.04 -17.41
N LYS A 142 2.01 -9.44 -16.71
CA LYS A 142 2.07 -8.21 -15.92
C LYS A 142 2.33 -8.48 -14.44
N ARG A 143 3.12 -7.66 -13.71
CA ARG A 143 3.71 -7.98 -12.42
C ARG A 143 3.81 -6.97 -11.18
N GLN A 144 3.63 -7.39 -9.85
CA GLN A 144 3.56 -6.63 -8.51
C GLN A 144 4.27 -7.27 -7.24
N ALA A 145 4.11 -8.56 -6.95
CA ALA A 145 4.83 -9.33 -5.90
C ALA A 145 6.25 -9.73 -6.37
N VAL A 146 7.12 -10.32 -5.54
CA VAL A 146 8.38 -10.92 -6.05
C VAL A 146 8.09 -12.04 -7.04
N ASN A 147 8.97 -12.23 -8.03
CA ASN A 147 8.90 -13.41 -8.87
C ASN A 147 9.30 -14.65 -8.05
N ARG A 148 8.36 -15.56 -7.80
CA ARG A 148 8.56 -16.76 -6.98
C ARG A 148 9.75 -17.61 -7.43
N TYR A 149 10.04 -17.67 -8.74
CA TYR A 149 11.13 -18.53 -9.25
C TYR A 149 12.52 -18.04 -8.85
N ILE A 150 12.64 -16.78 -8.42
CA ILE A 150 13.91 -16.18 -7.98
C ILE A 150 13.88 -15.77 -6.50
N ALA A 151 12.70 -15.74 -5.87
CA ALA A 151 12.55 -15.28 -4.50
C ALA A 151 12.73 -16.43 -3.49
N ASN A 152 13.46 -16.13 -2.41
CA ASN A 152 13.55 -17.02 -1.26
C ASN A 152 12.35 -16.77 -0.31
N LEU A 153 11.28 -17.54 -0.47
CA LEU A 153 10.07 -17.39 0.34
C LEU A 153 10.17 -18.10 1.70
N TRP A 154 9.32 -17.71 2.64
CA TRP A 154 9.16 -18.35 3.95
C TRP A 154 8.35 -19.65 3.84
N THR A 155 8.93 -20.70 3.26
CA THR A 155 8.25 -21.98 2.97
C THR A 155 7.70 -22.71 4.18
N ASP A 156 8.34 -22.56 5.34
CA ASP A 156 7.89 -23.16 6.61
C ASP A 156 7.17 -22.14 7.51
N GLY A 157 6.65 -21.05 6.93
CA GLY A 157 6.12 -19.93 7.70
C GLY A 157 7.22 -18.97 8.18
N LEU A 158 6.80 -17.77 8.60
CA LEU A 158 7.68 -16.69 9.00
C LEU A 158 7.98 -16.81 10.50
N VAL A 159 9.27 -16.82 10.84
CA VAL A 159 9.70 -16.77 12.24
C VAL A 159 10.06 -15.34 12.61
N TYR A 160 9.63 -14.86 13.76
CA TYR A 160 9.92 -13.51 14.23
C TYR A 160 10.47 -13.48 15.66
N SER A 161 11.09 -12.37 16.04
CA SER A 161 11.49 -12.07 17.42
C SER A 161 11.44 -10.58 17.69
N PHE A 162 11.54 -10.19 18.96
CA PHE A 162 11.57 -8.79 19.37
C PHE A 162 12.94 -8.41 19.95
N ALA A 163 13.54 -7.35 19.42
CA ALA A 163 14.71 -6.73 20.04
C ALA A 163 14.34 -6.11 21.39
N SER A 164 15.35 -5.86 22.24
CA SER A 164 15.15 -5.18 23.53
C SER A 164 14.63 -3.74 23.36
N SER A 165 14.85 -3.13 22.21
CA SER A 165 14.36 -1.79 21.86
C SER A 165 12.88 -1.76 21.49
N ALA A 166 12.24 -2.91 21.23
CA ALA A 166 10.83 -2.96 20.83
C ALA A 166 9.92 -2.69 22.05
N ASN A 167 9.26 -1.53 22.04
CA ASN A 167 8.31 -1.15 23.08
C ASN A 167 6.96 -1.89 22.91
N SER A 168 6.06 -1.74 23.88
CA SER A 168 4.75 -2.42 23.87
C SER A 168 3.85 -2.01 22.70
N LEU A 169 3.91 -0.75 22.28
CA LEU A 169 3.10 -0.21 21.19
C LEU A 169 3.51 -0.84 19.85
N MET A 170 4.82 -0.85 19.57
CA MET A 170 5.40 -1.50 18.39
C MET A 170 5.05 -2.99 18.31
N LYS A 171 5.21 -3.72 19.44
CA LYS A 171 4.88 -5.15 19.50
C LYS A 171 3.42 -5.39 19.18
N LYS A 172 2.52 -4.57 19.73
CA LYS A 172 1.08 -4.68 19.48
C LYS A 172 0.74 -4.40 18.01
N ALA A 173 1.29 -3.35 17.41
CA ALA A 173 1.11 -3.05 15.98
C ALA A 173 1.61 -4.21 15.09
N PHE A 174 2.82 -4.71 15.35
CA PHE A 174 3.40 -5.85 14.64
C PHE A 174 2.53 -7.10 14.75
N LEU A 175 2.08 -7.45 15.96
CA LEU A 175 1.25 -8.63 16.18
C LEU A 175 -0.14 -8.52 15.52
N LEU A 176 -0.70 -7.32 15.36
CA LEU A 176 -1.92 -7.12 14.58
C LEU A 176 -1.69 -7.35 13.08
N GLY A 177 -0.53 -6.95 12.54
CA GLY A 177 -0.15 -7.26 11.17
C GLY A 177 0.11 -8.77 10.96
N VAL A 178 0.72 -9.43 11.94
CA VAL A 178 0.87 -10.90 11.96
C VAL A 178 -0.51 -11.57 11.93
N ASP A 179 -1.42 -11.18 12.82
CA ASP A 179 -2.77 -11.72 12.87
C ASP A 179 -3.52 -11.53 11.55
N PHE A 180 -3.38 -10.36 10.90
CA PHE A 180 -3.97 -10.13 9.58
C PHE A 180 -3.45 -11.14 8.54
N TRP A 181 -2.13 -11.27 8.38
CA TRP A 181 -1.55 -12.16 7.38
C TRP A 181 -1.83 -13.63 7.69
N GLU A 182 -1.69 -14.03 8.95
CA GLU A 182 -1.93 -15.41 9.40
C GLU A 182 -3.39 -15.81 9.22
N SER A 183 -4.33 -14.95 9.61
CA SER A 183 -5.77 -15.23 9.50
C SER A 183 -6.28 -15.24 8.07
N ASN A 184 -5.63 -14.55 7.11
CA ASN A 184 -6.09 -14.44 5.73
C ASN A 184 -5.28 -15.28 4.72
N THR A 185 -4.24 -15.99 5.18
CA THR A 185 -3.37 -16.81 4.32
C THR A 185 -3.12 -18.19 4.93
N CYS A 186 -2.32 -19.02 4.26
CA CYS A 186 -1.80 -20.28 4.83
C CYS A 186 -0.46 -20.13 5.57
N ILE A 187 0.07 -18.91 5.67
CA ILE A 187 1.41 -18.66 6.21
C ILE A 187 1.30 -18.64 7.73
N ASP A 188 2.05 -19.53 8.38
CA ASP A 188 2.15 -19.59 9.85
C ASP A 188 3.20 -18.61 10.36
N PHE A 189 2.94 -18.01 11.52
CA PHE A 189 3.87 -17.10 12.19
C PHE A 189 4.31 -17.65 13.54
N ARG A 190 5.60 -17.60 13.83
CA ARG A 190 6.17 -18.21 15.05
C ARG A 190 7.18 -17.30 15.72
N GLU A 191 7.00 -17.05 17.01
CA GLU A 191 8.00 -16.31 17.79
C GLU A 191 9.16 -17.24 18.18
N SER A 192 10.39 -16.86 17.84
CA SER A 192 11.61 -17.52 18.31
C SER A 192 12.82 -16.60 18.22
N ASN A 193 13.46 -16.33 19.36
CA ASN A 193 14.69 -15.54 19.43
C ASN A 193 15.96 -16.33 19.09
N THR A 194 15.87 -17.67 18.99
CA THR A 194 17.01 -18.55 18.68
C THR A 194 17.02 -19.03 17.23
N ALA A 195 15.92 -18.87 16.50
CA ALA A 195 15.86 -19.22 15.08
C ALA A 195 16.90 -18.43 14.29
N ARG A 196 17.66 -19.13 13.43
CA ARG A 196 18.69 -18.52 12.59
C ARG A 196 18.07 -17.53 11.59
N ASP A 197 17.04 -17.97 10.88
CA ASP A 197 16.33 -17.19 9.88
C ASP A 197 15.08 -16.66 10.54
N ARG A 198 15.03 -15.35 10.78
CA ARG A 198 13.89 -14.71 11.44
C ARG A 198 13.85 -13.21 11.15
N VAL A 199 12.66 -12.63 11.23
CA VAL A 199 12.46 -11.19 11.27
C VAL A 199 12.61 -10.71 12.71
N GLU A 200 13.51 -9.76 12.98
CA GLU A 200 13.64 -9.14 14.29
C GLU A 200 13.05 -7.73 14.26
N LEU A 201 11.92 -7.53 14.95
CA LEU A 201 11.31 -6.22 15.14
C LEU A 201 12.17 -5.40 16.11
N PHE A 202 12.55 -4.21 15.69
CA PHE A 202 13.33 -3.27 16.49
C PHE A 202 12.90 -1.82 16.25
N SER A 203 13.41 -0.91 17.09
CA SER A 203 13.09 0.53 17.04
C SER A 203 14.25 1.23 16.37
N GLY A 204 14.22 1.28 15.04
CA GLY A 204 15.15 2.07 14.24
C GLY A 204 14.57 3.43 13.88
N ASP A 205 15.33 4.22 13.13
CA ASP A 205 14.86 5.50 12.57
C ASP A 205 13.97 5.22 11.36
N GLY A 206 12.65 5.42 11.48
CA GLY A 206 11.65 5.22 10.42
C GLY A 206 11.11 3.78 10.26
N CYS A 207 10.41 3.52 9.15
CA CYS A 207 9.68 2.28 8.88
C CYS A 207 10.28 1.59 7.66
N TYR A 208 10.77 0.35 7.80
CA TYR A 208 11.33 -0.38 6.67
C TYR A 208 11.50 -1.87 6.96
N SER A 209 11.65 -2.64 5.88
CA SER A 209 11.81 -4.08 5.93
C SER A 209 12.65 -4.58 4.75
N PHE A 210 13.14 -5.82 4.87
CA PHE A 210 13.68 -6.55 3.73
C PHE A 210 12.55 -7.16 2.89
N ILE A 211 12.85 -7.45 1.63
CA ILE A 211 11.93 -8.24 0.80
C ILE A 211 12.23 -9.73 0.90
N SER A 212 11.20 -10.52 1.25
CA SER A 212 11.28 -11.98 1.38
C SER A 212 12.30 -12.45 2.45
N LYS A 213 12.64 -13.76 2.46
CA LYS A 213 13.57 -14.35 3.43
C LYS A 213 15.02 -14.15 2.97
N VAL A 214 15.84 -13.52 3.81
CA VAL A 214 17.26 -13.28 3.52
C VAL A 214 18.14 -14.50 3.83
N GLY A 215 17.73 -15.40 4.74
CA GLY A 215 18.52 -16.57 5.18
C GLY A 215 19.45 -16.31 6.38
N ARG A 216 19.08 -15.30 7.17
CA ARG A 216 19.66 -14.90 8.45
C ARG A 216 18.62 -14.14 9.27
N LYS A 217 19.01 -13.67 10.46
CA LYS A 217 18.28 -12.62 11.17
C LYS A 217 18.23 -11.36 10.27
N GLN A 218 17.02 -10.89 9.99
CA GLN A 218 16.75 -9.70 9.19
C GLN A 218 15.88 -8.73 9.97
N GLU A 219 16.26 -7.46 9.95
CA GLU A 219 15.65 -6.41 10.74
C GLU A 219 14.36 -5.88 10.08
N LEU A 220 13.35 -5.57 10.90
CA LEU A 220 12.17 -4.80 10.49
C LEU A 220 11.99 -3.65 11.48
N SER A 221 12.04 -2.42 10.98
CA SER A 221 11.94 -1.22 11.80
C SER A 221 10.50 -0.73 11.86
N LEU A 222 9.98 -0.57 13.09
CA LEU A 222 8.81 0.27 13.36
C LEU A 222 9.26 1.40 14.30
N GLY A 223 9.94 2.40 13.73
CA GLY A 223 10.38 3.59 14.44
C GLY A 223 9.23 4.48 14.92
N HIS A 224 9.60 5.65 15.43
CA HIS A 224 8.62 6.65 15.85
C HIS A 224 7.70 7.07 14.68
N GLY A 225 6.39 6.95 14.87
CA GLY A 225 5.37 7.24 13.85
C GLY A 225 4.98 6.03 13.01
N CYS A 226 5.66 4.90 13.16
CA CYS A 226 5.40 3.66 12.42
C CYS A 226 4.54 2.65 13.20
N GLU A 227 4.23 2.92 14.47
CA GLU A 227 3.60 1.96 15.39
C GLU A 227 2.08 1.79 15.17
N THR A 228 1.68 1.63 13.91
CA THR A 228 0.27 1.52 13.49
C THR A 228 0.00 0.17 12.83
N TYR A 229 -1.26 -0.26 12.84
CA TYR A 229 -1.69 -1.49 12.17
C TYR A 229 -1.33 -1.50 10.67
N GLY A 230 -1.63 -0.42 9.96
CA GLY A 230 -1.42 -0.33 8.51
C GLY A 230 0.07 -0.40 8.14
N VAL A 231 0.92 0.35 8.85
CA VAL A 231 2.37 0.34 8.61
C VAL A 231 2.97 -1.02 8.95
N ALA A 232 2.64 -1.60 10.10
CA ALA A 232 3.13 -2.94 10.45
C ALA A 232 2.71 -4.01 9.43
N THR A 233 1.47 -3.94 8.92
CA THR A 233 0.98 -4.87 7.89
C THR A 233 1.70 -4.68 6.56
N HIS A 234 2.01 -3.44 6.19
CA HIS A 234 2.80 -3.08 5.01
C HIS A 234 4.23 -3.65 5.07
N GLU A 235 4.95 -3.40 6.18
CA GLU A 235 6.33 -3.87 6.37
C GLU A 235 6.43 -5.41 6.44
N LEU A 236 5.41 -6.06 7.01
CA LEU A 236 5.27 -7.52 6.94
C LEU A 236 4.99 -7.98 5.50
N GLY A 237 4.22 -7.21 4.72
CA GLY A 237 4.03 -7.44 3.29
C GLY A 237 5.35 -7.49 2.52
N HIS A 238 6.27 -6.56 2.78
CA HIS A 238 7.63 -6.62 2.26
C HIS A 238 8.36 -7.90 2.69
N ALA A 239 8.38 -8.19 4.00
CA ALA A 239 9.06 -9.37 4.55
C ALA A 239 8.53 -10.69 3.94
N LEU A 240 7.26 -10.72 3.53
CA LEU A 240 6.63 -11.85 2.84
C LEU A 240 6.88 -11.86 1.34
N GLY A 241 7.24 -10.74 0.71
CA GLY A 241 7.66 -10.66 -0.69
C GLY A 241 6.90 -9.68 -1.56
N TYR A 242 6.32 -8.62 -1.02
CA TYR A 242 5.71 -7.56 -1.82
C TYR A 242 6.68 -6.43 -2.13
N PHE A 243 6.61 -5.95 -3.38
CA PHE A 243 7.01 -4.61 -3.74
C PHE A 243 5.79 -3.70 -3.71
N HIS A 244 6.04 -2.41 -3.90
CA HIS A 244 4.97 -1.43 -4.02
C HIS A 244 4.07 -1.62 -5.25
N THR A 245 2.80 -1.25 -5.10
CA THR A 245 1.83 -1.31 -6.20
C THR A 245 2.14 -0.28 -7.29
N GLN A 246 2.57 0.94 -6.93
CA GLN A 246 2.89 1.99 -7.91
C GLN A 246 4.16 1.71 -8.73
N SER A 247 4.98 0.76 -8.28
CA SER A 247 6.17 0.31 -9.00
C SER A 247 5.90 -0.83 -9.97
N ARG A 248 4.66 -1.31 -10.07
CA ARG A 248 4.29 -2.29 -11.11
C ARG A 248 4.72 -1.82 -12.49
N HIS A 249 5.32 -2.72 -13.25
CA HIS A 249 5.71 -2.48 -14.65
C HIS A 249 4.54 -2.00 -15.55
N ASP A 250 3.26 -2.28 -15.20
CA ASP A 250 2.05 -1.84 -15.92
C ASP A 250 1.36 -0.61 -15.31
N ARG A 251 1.96 0.03 -14.29
CA ARG A 251 1.36 1.15 -13.55
C ARG A 251 0.92 2.31 -14.43
N ASP A 252 1.61 2.59 -15.54
CA ASP A 252 1.27 3.69 -16.46
C ASP A 252 -0.09 3.50 -17.17
N LYS A 253 -0.69 2.30 -17.10
CA LYS A 253 -2.06 2.03 -17.56
C LYS A 253 -3.12 2.40 -16.52
N HIS A 254 -2.71 2.79 -15.32
CA HIS A 254 -3.56 2.95 -14.14
C HIS A 254 -3.36 4.30 -13.46
N ILE A 255 -2.14 4.80 -13.39
CA ILE A 255 -1.79 6.10 -12.83
C ILE A 255 -0.94 6.91 -13.80
N LYS A 256 -1.01 8.23 -13.70
CA LYS A 256 -0.09 9.18 -14.32
C LYS A 256 0.82 9.76 -13.24
N LEU A 257 2.13 9.75 -13.51
CA LEU A 257 3.13 10.40 -12.69
C LEU A 257 3.33 11.85 -13.17
N ASN A 258 3.35 12.80 -12.24
CA ASN A 258 3.66 14.21 -12.46
C ASN A 258 5.07 14.47 -11.95
N THR A 259 6.07 14.19 -12.78
CA THR A 259 7.49 14.29 -12.39
C THR A 259 7.90 15.68 -11.92
N ASP A 260 7.29 16.73 -12.45
CA ASP A 260 7.56 18.13 -12.06
C ASP A 260 7.14 18.45 -10.61
N ASN A 261 6.28 17.60 -10.02
CA ASN A 261 5.85 17.73 -8.63
C ASN A 261 6.65 16.83 -7.70
N ILE A 262 7.54 15.97 -8.20
CA ILE A 262 8.31 15.02 -7.40
C ILE A 262 9.61 15.68 -6.95
N ASP A 263 9.97 15.47 -5.69
CA ASP A 263 11.28 15.85 -5.18
C ASP A 263 12.37 15.18 -6.02
N PRO A 264 13.27 15.94 -6.68
CA PRO A 264 14.35 15.35 -7.46
C PRO A 264 15.19 14.32 -6.69
N GLU A 265 15.29 14.44 -5.36
CA GLU A 265 15.98 13.48 -4.50
C GLU A 265 15.20 12.17 -4.27
N LEU A 266 13.90 12.14 -4.60
CA LEU A 266 12.99 11.02 -4.39
C LEU A 266 12.42 10.45 -5.70
N ILE A 267 12.90 10.92 -6.85
CA ILE A 267 12.42 10.49 -8.18
C ILE A 267 12.56 8.98 -8.39
N ASP A 268 13.61 8.39 -7.81
CA ASP A 268 13.92 6.96 -7.89
C ASP A 268 12.90 6.07 -7.16
N GLN A 269 12.15 6.64 -6.21
CA GLN A 269 11.08 5.92 -5.52
C GLN A 269 9.92 5.54 -6.45
N PHE A 270 9.79 6.19 -7.60
CA PHE A 270 8.72 5.98 -8.57
C PHE A 270 9.11 5.06 -9.73
N ASP A 271 10.28 4.43 -9.63
CA ASP A 271 10.75 3.54 -10.67
C ASP A 271 9.91 2.27 -10.76
N LYS A 272 9.77 1.81 -12.00
CA LYS A 272 9.01 0.60 -12.28
C LYS A 272 9.91 -0.61 -12.11
N GLN A 273 9.39 -1.62 -11.42
CA GLN A 273 9.88 -2.97 -11.46
C GLN A 273 9.91 -3.49 -12.89
N SER A 274 10.86 -4.39 -13.15
CA SER A 274 10.91 -5.13 -14.40
C SER A 274 9.88 -6.26 -14.40
N LYS A 275 9.60 -6.85 -15.57
CA LYS A 275 8.81 -8.09 -15.64
C LYS A 275 9.55 -9.31 -15.09
N TYR A 276 10.86 -9.21 -14.87
CA TYR A 276 11.68 -10.31 -14.37
C TYR A 276 11.66 -10.39 -12.84
N THR A 277 11.83 -9.24 -12.17
CA THR A 277 11.98 -9.14 -10.71
C THR A 277 10.67 -9.25 -9.93
N ASN A 278 9.54 -9.19 -10.62
CA ASN A 278 8.23 -8.93 -10.03
C ASN A 278 7.18 -9.87 -10.67
N ASP A 279 6.08 -10.32 -10.01
CA ASP A 279 4.85 -11.02 -10.49
C ASP A 279 3.48 -10.48 -9.98
N ASN A 280 2.47 -10.24 -10.83
CA ASN A 280 1.14 -9.64 -10.45
C ASN A 280 0.20 -10.81 -10.23
N LEU A 281 0.64 -12.02 -10.58
CA LEU A 281 -0.11 -13.24 -10.35
C LEU A 281 -1.45 -13.21 -11.10
N ALA A 282 -1.45 -12.53 -12.25
CA ALA A 282 -2.62 -12.25 -13.11
C ALA A 282 -3.76 -11.46 -12.45
N GLU A 283 -3.49 -10.75 -11.35
CA GLU A 283 -4.47 -9.91 -10.65
C GLU A 283 -4.50 -8.47 -11.18
N PRO A 284 -5.66 -7.77 -11.07
CA PRO A 284 -5.81 -6.39 -11.51
C PRO A 284 -4.94 -5.43 -10.71
N TYR A 285 -4.85 -4.18 -11.18
CA TYR A 285 -4.25 -3.09 -10.42
C TYR A 285 -5.24 -2.61 -9.37
N ASP A 286 -4.89 -2.80 -8.10
CA ASP A 286 -5.69 -2.33 -6.98
C ASP A 286 -5.19 -0.97 -6.50
N TYR A 287 -6.02 0.05 -6.63
CA TYR A 287 -5.69 1.39 -6.14
C TYR A 287 -5.69 1.45 -4.61
N GLY A 288 -6.48 0.59 -3.95
CA GLY A 288 -6.65 0.59 -2.49
C GLY A 288 -5.81 -0.44 -1.76
N GLY A 289 -4.83 -1.08 -2.43
CA GLY A 289 -3.96 -2.05 -1.77
C GLY A 289 -2.99 -1.39 -0.79
N ILE A 290 -2.67 -2.08 0.30
CA ILE A 290 -1.81 -1.59 1.40
C ILE A 290 -0.40 -1.19 0.91
N MET A 291 0.05 -1.77 -0.20
CA MET A 291 1.37 -1.50 -0.80
C MET A 291 1.38 -0.30 -1.76
N HIS A 292 0.28 0.45 -1.91
CA HIS A 292 0.19 1.57 -2.83
C HIS A 292 0.51 2.90 -2.14
N TYR A 293 1.43 3.69 -2.68
CA TYR A 293 1.70 5.06 -2.20
C TYR A 293 0.51 6.02 -2.34
N GLY A 294 0.49 7.07 -1.51
CA GLY A 294 -0.49 8.15 -1.59
C GLY A 294 -0.25 9.10 -2.77
N ALA A 295 -1.27 9.89 -3.10
CA ALA A 295 -1.24 10.81 -4.25
C ALA A 295 -0.13 11.86 -4.20
N SER A 296 0.27 12.28 -3.00
CA SER A 296 1.29 13.31 -2.73
C SER A 296 2.62 12.75 -2.22
N SER A 297 2.79 11.43 -2.18
CA SER A 297 4.06 10.81 -1.77
C SER A 297 5.20 11.36 -2.62
N GLY A 298 6.34 11.69 -1.98
CA GLY A 298 7.52 12.23 -2.66
C GLY A 298 7.34 13.62 -3.28
N SER A 299 6.34 14.40 -2.88
CA SER A 299 6.09 15.73 -3.45
C SER A 299 7.11 16.78 -2.99
N ILE A 300 7.56 17.66 -3.90
CA ILE A 300 8.37 18.85 -3.56
C ILE A 300 7.64 19.85 -2.66
N GLN A 301 6.31 19.80 -2.65
CA GLN A 301 5.49 20.79 -1.99
C GLN A 301 4.18 20.15 -1.50
N GLU A 302 3.78 20.54 -0.31
CA GLU A 302 2.48 20.18 0.26
C GLU A 302 1.32 20.53 -0.68
N GLY A 303 0.33 19.64 -0.74
CA GLY A 303 -0.86 19.82 -1.59
C GLY A 303 -0.67 19.53 -3.08
N LYS A 304 0.53 19.19 -3.55
CA LYS A 304 0.75 18.76 -4.95
C LYS A 304 0.71 17.25 -5.09
N PHE A 305 -0.05 16.78 -6.08
CA PHE A 305 -0.09 15.36 -6.42
C PHE A 305 1.06 14.98 -7.36
N THR A 306 1.87 14.02 -6.92
CA THR A 306 2.89 13.35 -7.72
C THR A 306 2.28 12.22 -8.54
N MET A 307 1.24 11.56 -8.03
CA MET A 307 0.54 10.46 -8.70
C MET A 307 -0.96 10.73 -8.81
N VAL A 308 -1.51 10.56 -10.01
CA VAL A 308 -2.94 10.75 -10.28
C VAL A 308 -3.50 9.51 -10.97
N PRO A 309 -4.47 8.80 -10.37
CA PRO A 309 -5.19 7.71 -11.03
C PRO A 309 -5.85 8.18 -12.33
N LEU A 310 -5.71 7.40 -13.41
CA LEU A 310 -6.40 7.68 -14.68
C LEU A 310 -7.93 7.61 -14.51
N LYS A 311 -8.38 6.77 -13.58
CA LYS A 311 -9.75 6.76 -13.05
C LYS A 311 -9.81 7.67 -11.83
N ARG A 312 -10.17 8.94 -12.05
CA ARG A 312 -10.05 10.01 -11.04
C ARG A 312 -10.79 9.75 -9.73
N GLN A 313 -11.83 8.91 -9.74
CA GLN A 313 -12.55 8.55 -8.51
C GLN A 313 -11.68 7.84 -7.46
N TYR A 314 -10.52 7.30 -7.83
CA TYR A 314 -9.60 6.62 -6.91
C TYR A 314 -8.52 7.52 -6.31
N ILE A 315 -8.57 8.85 -6.55
CA ILE A 315 -7.53 9.76 -6.04
C ILE A 315 -7.41 9.74 -4.52
N VAL A 316 -8.52 9.55 -3.80
CA VAL A 316 -8.58 9.40 -2.34
C VAL A 316 -8.49 7.95 -1.86
N THR A 317 -8.35 6.99 -2.79
CA THR A 317 -8.23 5.57 -2.47
C THR A 317 -6.78 5.13 -2.36
N ILE A 318 -5.89 5.71 -3.18
CA ILE A 318 -4.46 5.41 -3.14
C ILE A 318 -3.82 5.90 -1.84
N GLY A 319 -2.89 5.13 -1.26
CA GLY A 319 -2.26 5.44 0.03
C GLY A 319 -3.10 5.07 1.24
N THR A 320 -4.15 4.27 1.08
CA THR A 320 -4.95 3.79 2.21
C THR A 320 -4.12 2.84 3.09
N PRO A 321 -4.21 2.95 4.44
CA PRO A 321 -3.51 2.06 5.37
C PRO A 321 -4.28 0.75 5.61
N ILE A 322 -5.10 0.31 4.65
CA ILE A 322 -6.01 -0.85 4.76
C ILE A 322 -5.61 -1.89 3.71
N PRO A 323 -5.38 -3.15 4.12
CA PRO A 323 -5.20 -4.23 3.16
C PRO A 323 -6.48 -4.54 2.37
N ALA A 324 -6.37 -4.53 1.06
CA ALA A 324 -7.47 -4.82 0.16
C ALA A 324 -7.63 -6.33 -0.09
N PHE A 325 -8.74 -6.70 -0.74
CA PHE A 325 -8.96 -8.08 -1.19
C PHE A 325 -7.80 -8.66 -2.01
N TYR A 326 -7.25 -7.87 -2.94
CA TYR A 326 -6.19 -8.37 -3.82
C TYR A 326 -4.86 -8.54 -3.09
N ASP A 327 -4.60 -7.81 -2.00
CA ASP A 327 -3.41 -8.05 -1.16
C ASP A 327 -3.43 -9.46 -0.55
N LYS A 328 -4.59 -9.91 -0.07
CA LYS A 328 -4.78 -11.27 0.47
C LYS A 328 -4.68 -12.31 -0.63
N LYS A 329 -5.38 -12.08 -1.75
CA LYS A 329 -5.46 -13.04 -2.85
C LYS A 329 -4.10 -13.29 -3.48
N MET A 330 -3.35 -12.22 -3.76
CA MET A 330 -2.02 -12.31 -4.34
C MET A 330 -1.04 -13.03 -3.42
N MET A 331 -1.15 -12.84 -2.09
CA MET A 331 -0.26 -13.49 -1.13
C MET A 331 -0.54 -15.00 -1.09
N ASN A 332 -1.82 -15.36 -1.12
CA ASN A 332 -2.26 -16.75 -1.23
C ASN A 332 -1.81 -17.42 -2.53
N ILE A 333 -1.79 -16.68 -3.65
CA ILE A 333 -1.22 -17.20 -4.89
C ILE A 333 0.30 -17.31 -4.77
N LEU A 334 0.99 -16.34 -4.15
CA LEU A 334 2.46 -16.31 -3.98
C LEU A 334 3.00 -17.41 -3.06
N TYR A 335 2.19 -17.91 -2.12
CA TYR A 335 2.57 -18.98 -1.19
C TYR A 335 1.89 -20.33 -1.47
N ASP A 336 1.26 -20.49 -2.64
CA ASP A 336 0.58 -21.73 -3.07
C ASP A 336 -0.55 -22.16 -2.14
N CYS A 337 -1.06 -21.23 -1.33
CA CYS A 337 -2.20 -21.45 -0.46
C CYS A 337 -3.47 -21.80 -1.25
N MET A 338 -3.56 -21.37 -2.51
CA MET A 338 -4.67 -21.72 -3.42
C MET A 338 -4.74 -23.22 -3.74
N GLU A 339 -3.65 -23.98 -3.55
CA GLU A 339 -3.63 -25.42 -3.82
C GLU A 339 -4.09 -26.26 -2.62
N LEU A 340 -4.27 -25.66 -1.44
CA LEU A 340 -4.74 -26.34 -0.24
C LEU A 340 -6.22 -26.70 -0.29
N CYS A 341 -7.00 -25.99 -1.12
CA CYS A 341 -8.41 -26.24 -1.33
C CYS A 341 -8.68 -26.77 -2.74
N THR A 342 -9.76 -27.53 -2.91
CA THR A 342 -10.05 -28.09 -4.23
C THR A 342 -10.62 -27.03 -5.17
N LYS A 343 -10.50 -27.24 -6.48
CA LYS A 343 -11.18 -26.42 -7.49
C LYS A 343 -12.70 -26.34 -7.26
N SER A 344 -13.31 -27.36 -6.65
CA SER A 344 -14.73 -27.35 -6.31
C SER A 344 -15.03 -26.36 -5.19
N ASP A 345 -14.16 -26.28 -4.18
CA ASP A 345 -14.29 -25.35 -3.06
C ASP A 345 -14.21 -23.91 -3.54
N HIS A 346 -13.20 -23.57 -4.34
CA HIS A 346 -13.09 -22.22 -4.92
C HIS A 346 -14.31 -21.85 -5.78
N LYS A 347 -14.90 -22.80 -6.53
CA LYS A 347 -16.08 -22.54 -7.37
C LYS A 347 -17.35 -22.22 -6.58
N LYS A 348 -17.42 -22.55 -5.29
CA LYS A 348 -18.55 -22.19 -4.42
C LYS A 348 -18.56 -20.68 -4.16
N CYS A 349 -17.38 -20.07 -4.02
CA CYS A 349 -17.21 -18.64 -3.83
C CYS A 349 -17.50 -17.89 -5.14
N LYS A 350 -18.38 -16.89 -5.06
CA LYS A 350 -18.87 -16.11 -6.21
C LYS A 350 -18.21 -14.73 -6.24
N ASN A 351 -18.52 -13.98 -7.30
CA ASN A 351 -18.08 -12.59 -7.51
C ASN A 351 -16.56 -12.38 -7.49
N GLY A 352 -15.77 -13.44 -7.74
CA GLY A 352 -14.31 -13.38 -7.71
C GLY A 352 -13.68 -13.79 -6.38
N GLY A 353 -14.48 -14.16 -5.38
CA GLY A 353 -14.00 -14.75 -4.13
C GLY A 353 -13.40 -16.14 -4.30
N TYR A 354 -12.69 -16.61 -3.28
CA TYR A 354 -11.99 -17.90 -3.27
C TYR A 354 -12.12 -18.59 -1.90
N ALA A 355 -11.97 -19.92 -1.86
CA ALA A 355 -12.04 -20.67 -0.62
C ALA A 355 -10.89 -20.29 0.32
N HIS A 356 -11.19 -20.14 1.61
CA HIS A 356 -10.21 -19.78 2.61
C HIS A 356 -9.16 -20.91 2.76
N PRO A 357 -7.86 -20.63 2.68
CA PRO A 357 -6.82 -21.67 2.64
C PRO A 357 -6.72 -22.49 3.93
N ARG A 358 -7.08 -21.90 5.08
CA ARG A 358 -7.16 -22.61 6.37
C ARG A 358 -8.51 -23.30 6.63
N ASN A 359 -9.53 -22.98 5.84
CA ASN A 359 -10.88 -23.53 6.00
C ASN A 359 -11.64 -23.49 4.66
N CYS A 360 -11.52 -24.57 3.87
CA CYS A 360 -12.10 -24.62 2.52
C CYS A 360 -13.63 -24.54 2.46
N ALA A 361 -14.34 -24.57 3.60
CA ALA A 361 -15.77 -24.36 3.67
C ALA A 361 -16.18 -22.87 3.69
N GLU A 362 -15.24 -21.97 3.97
CA GLU A 362 -15.44 -20.53 4.02
C GLU A 362 -14.86 -19.83 2.78
N CYS A 363 -15.41 -18.67 2.45
CA CYS A 363 -14.95 -17.87 1.32
C CYS A 363 -14.30 -16.58 1.80
N VAL A 364 -13.14 -16.25 1.24
CA VAL A 364 -12.61 -14.89 1.23
C VAL A 364 -13.30 -14.13 0.11
N CYS A 365 -14.00 -13.06 0.47
CA CYS A 365 -14.83 -12.30 -0.45
C CYS A 365 -14.17 -10.98 -0.86
N PRO A 366 -14.35 -10.55 -2.13
CA PRO A 366 -13.97 -9.21 -2.55
C PRO A 366 -14.70 -8.14 -1.74
N ASP A 367 -14.04 -7.00 -1.56
CA ASP A 367 -14.56 -5.93 -0.73
C ASP A 367 -15.95 -5.48 -1.24
N GLY A 368 -16.89 -5.36 -0.30
CA GLY A 368 -18.31 -5.13 -0.59
C GLY A 368 -19.16 -6.40 -0.76
N TYR A 369 -18.59 -7.60 -0.76
CA TYR A 369 -19.32 -8.87 -0.76
C TYR A 369 -19.04 -9.71 0.50
N GLY A 370 -20.04 -10.49 0.91
CA GLY A 370 -19.98 -11.34 2.09
C GLY A 370 -20.93 -12.53 2.01
N GLY A 371 -21.18 -13.13 3.17
CA GLY A 371 -21.92 -14.38 3.29
C GLY A 371 -21.11 -15.60 2.86
N LYS A 372 -21.69 -16.79 3.02
CA LYS A 372 -21.00 -18.10 2.83
C LYS A 372 -20.36 -18.30 1.46
N ASN A 373 -20.81 -17.58 0.44
CA ASN A 373 -20.39 -17.75 -0.95
C ASN A 373 -20.13 -16.42 -1.66
N CYS A 374 -19.96 -15.32 -0.91
CA CYS A 374 -19.73 -13.98 -1.46
C CYS A 374 -20.87 -13.42 -2.32
N THR A 375 -22.13 -13.78 -2.05
CA THR A 375 -23.30 -13.27 -2.80
C THR A 375 -24.21 -12.35 -2.00
N THR A 376 -23.89 -12.05 -0.75
CA THR A 376 -24.68 -11.13 0.09
C THR A 376 -23.86 -9.91 0.48
N ARG A 377 -24.52 -8.87 0.98
CA ARG A 377 -23.83 -7.76 1.63
C ARG A 377 -23.10 -8.29 2.86
N PRO A 378 -21.88 -7.85 3.16
CA PRO A 378 -21.26 -8.08 4.46
C PRO A 378 -22.15 -7.60 5.59
N ASP A 379 -22.06 -8.26 6.73
CA ASP A 379 -22.69 -7.81 7.97
C ASP A 379 -22.02 -6.50 8.45
N GLY A 380 -22.71 -5.73 9.29
CA GLY A 380 -22.24 -4.45 9.79
C GLY A 380 -22.88 -3.24 9.11
N CYS A 381 -22.20 -2.09 9.22
CA CYS A 381 -22.70 -0.78 8.78
C CYS A 381 -23.02 -0.75 7.27
N GLY A 382 -23.99 0.09 6.90
CA GLY A 382 -24.44 0.27 5.52
C GLY A 382 -25.80 -0.37 5.23
N ASN A 383 -26.31 -0.18 4.02
CA ASN A 383 -27.69 -0.56 3.65
C ASN A 383 -27.81 -0.93 2.16
N GLU A 384 -28.86 -1.68 1.83
CA GLU A 384 -29.31 -1.80 0.43
C GLU A 384 -30.19 -0.60 0.04
N ILE A 385 -29.85 0.05 -1.07
CA ILE A 385 -30.53 1.23 -1.58
C ILE A 385 -31.09 0.89 -2.96
N GLN A 386 -32.41 1.01 -3.10
CA GLN A 386 -33.06 0.86 -4.40
C GLN A 386 -32.87 2.14 -5.23
N ALA A 387 -32.09 2.05 -6.30
CA ALA A 387 -31.91 3.15 -7.23
C ALA A 387 -33.23 3.43 -7.98
N THR A 388 -33.54 4.71 -8.14
CA THR A 388 -34.70 5.22 -8.90
C THR A 388 -34.23 6.07 -10.07
N SER A 389 -35.13 6.38 -11.01
CA SER A 389 -34.86 7.36 -12.08
C SER A 389 -34.72 8.79 -11.58
N GLU A 390 -35.17 9.06 -10.35
CA GLU A 390 -35.04 10.36 -9.70
C GLU A 390 -33.74 10.45 -8.88
N TRP A 391 -33.08 11.59 -8.97
CA TRP A 391 -31.94 11.94 -8.14
C TRP A 391 -32.36 12.01 -6.67
N LYS A 392 -31.65 11.27 -5.82
CA LYS A 392 -31.85 11.29 -4.38
C LYS A 392 -30.53 11.59 -3.69
N LEU A 393 -30.55 12.59 -2.81
CA LEU A 393 -29.42 12.85 -1.93
C LEU A 393 -29.50 11.88 -0.75
N HIS A 394 -28.47 11.04 -0.60
CA HIS A 394 -28.30 10.21 0.59
C HIS A 394 -27.16 10.79 1.42
N LYS A 395 -27.52 11.33 2.59
CA LYS A 395 -26.55 11.77 3.58
C LYS A 395 -26.12 10.57 4.40
N ILE A 396 -24.87 10.16 4.22
CA ILE A 396 -24.24 9.09 4.98
C ILE A 396 -23.31 9.76 5.98
N SER A 397 -23.51 9.53 7.27
CA SER A 397 -22.58 9.96 8.32
C SER A 397 -21.97 8.70 8.91
N ILE A 398 -20.67 8.52 8.68
CA ILE A 398 -19.88 7.45 9.28
C ILE A 398 -19.20 8.08 10.49
N ARG A 399 -19.66 7.77 11.70
CA ARG A 399 -19.00 8.17 12.94
C ARG A 399 -18.69 6.93 13.75
N LYS A 400 -17.41 6.70 14.02
CA LYS A 400 -16.98 5.74 15.03
C LYS A 400 -17.06 6.44 16.38
N ASP A 401 -17.77 5.86 17.34
CA ASP A 401 -17.72 6.35 18.71
C ASP A 401 -16.36 6.01 19.30
N LEU A 402 -15.51 7.03 19.46
CA LEU A 402 -14.17 6.92 20.04
C LEU A 402 -14.18 7.27 21.53
N SER A 403 -15.36 7.45 22.16
CA SER A 403 -15.44 7.74 23.58
C SER A 403 -14.82 6.59 24.40
N GLY A 404 -13.79 6.93 25.19
CA GLY A 404 -13.08 5.95 26.02
C GLY A 404 -11.99 5.14 25.32
N VAL A 405 -11.71 5.37 24.03
CA VAL A 405 -10.58 4.76 23.32
C VAL A 405 -9.32 5.62 23.57
N SER A 406 -8.22 5.00 24.00
CA SER A 406 -6.95 5.73 24.19
C SER A 406 -6.36 6.17 22.84
N THR A 407 -5.57 7.24 22.82
CA THR A 407 -4.89 7.71 21.59
C THR A 407 -4.02 6.63 20.96
N ASP A 408 -3.37 5.81 21.79
CA ASP A 408 -2.52 4.70 21.36
C ASP A 408 -3.34 3.57 20.71
N ASP A 409 -4.59 3.40 21.14
CA ASP A 409 -5.52 2.42 20.56
C ASP A 409 -6.11 2.88 19.23
N ILE A 410 -6.28 4.20 19.01
CA ILE A 410 -6.87 4.74 17.77
C ILE A 410 -6.05 4.34 16.54
N TYR A 411 -4.71 4.39 16.62
CA TYR A 411 -3.81 4.01 15.53
C TYR A 411 -3.70 2.49 15.29
N MET A 412 -4.34 1.71 16.16
CA MET A 412 -4.43 0.26 16.08
C MET A 412 -5.81 -0.23 15.63
N LEU A 413 -6.76 0.70 15.44
CA LEU A 413 -8.08 0.36 14.94
C LEU A 413 -8.01 0.11 13.44
N MET A 414 -8.41 -1.09 13.02
CA MET A 414 -8.90 -1.27 11.67
C MET A 414 -10.08 -0.30 11.46
N PRO A 415 -10.09 0.44 10.34
CA PRO A 415 -11.19 1.34 10.04
C PRO A 415 -12.49 0.54 9.86
N GLU A 416 -13.59 1.13 10.31
CA GLU A 416 -14.91 0.54 10.08
C GLU A 416 -15.33 0.80 8.64
N GLU A 417 -15.71 -0.26 7.94
CA GLU A 417 -16.23 -0.17 6.57
C GLU A 417 -17.76 -0.18 6.60
N CYS A 418 -18.38 0.82 5.95
CA CYS A 418 -19.82 0.85 5.74
C CYS A 418 -20.12 0.47 4.28
N ILE A 419 -20.75 -0.69 4.08
CA ILE A 419 -21.01 -1.24 2.75
C ILE A 419 -22.43 -0.93 2.30
N TYR A 420 -22.56 -0.18 1.20
CA TYR A 420 -23.85 0.16 0.60
C TYR A 420 -24.03 -0.57 -0.74
N TRP A 421 -25.19 -1.22 -0.88
CA TRP A 421 -25.55 -1.99 -2.07
C TRP A 421 -26.60 -1.25 -2.89
N PHE A 422 -26.27 -0.84 -4.12
CA PHE A 422 -27.23 -0.14 -4.97
C PHE A 422 -27.91 -1.12 -5.92
N ARG A 423 -29.22 -1.30 -5.73
CA ARG A 423 -30.03 -2.16 -6.58
C ARG A 423 -30.61 -1.36 -7.74
N VAL A 424 -30.31 -1.77 -8.97
CA VAL A 424 -30.73 -1.08 -10.19
C VAL A 424 -31.64 -1.98 -11.01
N SER A 425 -32.79 -1.46 -11.45
CA SER A 425 -33.58 -2.07 -12.52
C SER A 425 -32.86 -1.86 -13.87
N TYR A 426 -32.88 -2.88 -14.73
CA TYR A 426 -32.08 -2.93 -15.97
C TYR A 426 -32.12 -1.62 -16.80
N PHE A 427 -30.96 -1.23 -17.33
CA PHE A 427 -30.68 -0.07 -18.21
C PHE A 427 -30.52 1.32 -17.58
N SER A 428 -30.35 1.45 -16.26
CA SER A 428 -30.04 2.77 -15.67
C SER A 428 -28.54 2.98 -15.45
N ILE A 429 -28.01 4.12 -15.90
CA ILE A 429 -26.67 4.61 -15.53
C ILE A 429 -26.80 5.27 -14.15
N LEU A 430 -26.13 4.72 -13.14
CA LEU A 430 -26.03 5.33 -11.82
C LEU A 430 -24.99 6.46 -11.87
N PHE A 431 -25.41 7.67 -11.53
CA PHE A 431 -24.52 8.75 -11.16
C PHE A 431 -24.66 8.99 -9.66
N TYR A 432 -23.55 8.96 -8.95
CA TYR A 432 -23.49 9.29 -7.53
C TYR A 432 -22.43 10.36 -7.32
N SER A 433 -22.67 11.28 -6.39
CA SER A 433 -21.70 12.28 -5.94
C SER A 433 -21.65 12.21 -4.42
N PHE A 434 -20.45 12.09 -3.87
CA PHE A 434 -20.24 12.13 -2.43
C PHE A 434 -19.87 13.55 -2.03
N VAL A 435 -20.56 14.03 -1.00
CA VAL A 435 -20.11 15.20 -0.25
C VAL A 435 -19.80 14.65 1.14
N ASN A 436 -18.51 14.48 1.44
CA ASN A 436 -18.06 14.24 2.81
C ASN A 436 -18.34 15.51 3.59
N TYR A 437 -19.09 15.39 4.69
CA TYR A 437 -19.43 16.48 5.61
C TYR A 437 -18.72 16.28 6.94
#